data_AF-A0A960WRV8-F1
#
_entry.id   AF-A0A960WRV8-F1
#
_cell.length_a   1.000
_cell.length_b   1.000
_cell.length_c   1.000
_cell.angle_alpha   90.00
_cell.angle_beta   90.00
_cell.angle_gamma   90.00
#
_symmetry.space_group_name_H-M   'P 1'
#
loop_
_entity.id
_entity.type
_entity.pdbx_description
1 polymer ?
#
loop_
_entity_poly.entity_id
_entity_poly.type
_entity_poly.pdbx_seq_one_letter_code
_entity_poly.pdbx_strand_id
1 'polypeptide(L)'
;MAEAFFVEDVSANGGDLHKILAQELITKEDGKEGTALLNRLHLRETLATECYHGGRNESFAFGPTKAGKWTDYDLCAAYPTALASIGSPAWDKAYGTTEPSDFTDQVLGFAYVHFEFPKSVRFPTLPVRAPGKLIFPLSGESYATAPEIALARSLGASITIQEGFVIPCSSDEKPYFPTIKKSLEHRKAAWKAGNDLAEKLHKAIANSIPGKMGQGLPPKRDSKDYSRKVPPCRITQAFLAAHITGMIRGTAGEILNRLPKSATVISVTTDGFITDSSLAEVTAACKGPLASILAATRESLTGDPRILEEKRSAKRLLPIRNRVIATLAPRPGGNLILSRSGIRTPRQYRSTSQKNEWLRNQFRERVPGLRLTQESWRQTAGHPNSDFQVGLEYDFDRQLVYEGMERCGRSGHGSFSSRPWHSLDDYRVAAAAFAEFRKSSCLRTQEDLALFDDHMKIQRARNQKDNPIPKDPLSILMHAKRSFLRALVRGDLGLDPYAPLPRKELCLRINRELAASPHKAHLEVTEDDLKNARRTNSTYTAGTIPRIRLVEDFFERMEAAFPGGTLEKLCVPLEEQGEKGNKTSLIYLGKTAVLFCRP
;
A
#
# COMPACT_ATOMS: atom_id res chain seq x y z
N MET A 1 28.94 15.75 -1.89
CA MET A 1 28.81 16.48 -0.62
C MET A 1 28.41 15.56 0.53
N ALA A 2 27.20 14.97 0.60
CA ALA A 2 26.83 14.09 1.72
C ALA A 2 27.75 12.87 1.90
N GLU A 3 28.12 12.21 0.79
CA GLU A 3 29.10 11.12 0.78
C GLU A 3 30.48 11.57 1.30
N ALA A 4 31.01 12.68 0.77
CA ALA A 4 32.29 13.24 1.19
C ALA A 4 32.27 13.61 2.68
N PHE A 5 31.20 14.27 3.15
CA PHE A 5 31.03 14.62 4.56
C PHE A 5 31.08 13.40 5.47
N PHE A 6 30.43 12.29 5.09
CA PHE A 6 30.46 11.06 5.88
C PHE A 6 31.87 10.45 5.91
N VAL A 7 32.52 10.34 4.74
CA VAL A 7 33.86 9.77 4.64
C VAL A 7 34.89 10.58 5.43
N GLU A 8 34.91 11.90 5.25
CA GLU A 8 35.84 12.81 5.92
C GLU A 8 35.65 12.79 7.44
N ASP A 9 34.40 12.72 7.90
CA ASP A 9 34.12 12.69 9.33
C ASP A 9 34.52 11.36 9.99
N VAL A 10 34.26 10.23 9.32
CA VAL A 10 34.73 8.92 9.80
C VAL A 10 36.26 8.90 9.91
N SER A 11 36.96 9.36 8.87
CA SER A 11 38.42 9.47 8.89
C SER A 11 38.93 10.41 10.00
N ALA A 12 38.30 11.57 10.18
CA ALA A 12 38.71 12.55 11.18
C ALA A 12 38.55 12.06 12.63
N ASN A 13 37.59 11.17 12.88
CA ASN A 13 37.37 10.54 14.19
C ASN A 13 38.21 9.27 14.39
N GLY A 14 39.17 8.98 13.51
CA GLY A 14 40.01 7.77 13.58
C GLY A 14 39.27 6.47 13.25
N GLY A 15 38.07 6.56 12.67
CA GLY A 15 37.27 5.41 12.29
C GLY A 15 37.77 4.76 11.00
N ASP A 16 37.73 3.43 10.94
CA ASP A 16 37.99 2.67 9.72
C ASP A 16 36.69 2.55 8.91
N LEU A 17 36.62 3.32 7.82
CA LEU A 17 35.47 3.33 6.91
C LEU A 17 35.16 1.93 6.34
N HIS A 18 36.19 1.14 6.03
CA HIS A 18 36.00 -0.18 5.44
C HIS A 18 35.41 -1.14 6.46
N LYS A 19 35.92 -1.12 7.70
CA LYS A 19 35.35 -1.90 8.81
C LYS A 19 33.89 -1.54 9.09
N ILE A 20 33.56 -0.24 9.11
CA ILE A 20 32.20 0.27 9.39
C ILE A 20 31.20 -0.12 8.28
N LEU A 21 31.66 -0.25 7.04
CA LEU A 21 30.83 -0.58 5.88
C LEU A 21 30.87 -2.06 5.48
N ALA A 22 31.57 -2.91 6.23
CA ALA A 22 31.82 -4.31 5.90
C ALA A 22 32.53 -4.49 4.54
N GLN A 23 33.52 -3.65 4.26
CA GLN A 23 34.28 -3.67 3.04
C GLN A 23 35.71 -4.18 3.28
N GLU A 24 36.28 -4.83 2.27
CA GLU A 24 37.70 -5.16 2.17
C GLU A 24 38.33 -4.40 0.99
N LEU A 25 39.60 -4.04 1.11
CA LEU A 25 40.38 -3.47 0.02
C LEU A 25 40.74 -4.58 -0.97
N ILE A 26 40.53 -4.32 -2.26
CA ILE A 26 40.85 -5.26 -3.35
C ILE A 26 41.67 -4.56 -4.43
N THR A 27 42.50 -5.31 -5.13
CA THR A 27 43.15 -4.85 -6.36
C THR A 27 42.31 -5.29 -7.55
N LYS A 28 41.85 -4.34 -8.37
CA LYS A 28 41.09 -4.62 -9.58
C LYS A 28 42.00 -5.11 -10.70
N GLU A 29 41.40 -5.71 -11.75
CA GLU A 29 42.13 -6.18 -12.94
C GLU A 29 42.94 -5.08 -13.63
N ASP A 30 42.53 -3.81 -13.51
CA ASP A 30 43.26 -2.65 -14.03
C ASP A 30 44.38 -2.14 -13.11
N GLY A 31 44.73 -2.91 -12.07
CA GLY A 31 45.77 -2.59 -11.08
C GLY A 31 45.38 -1.52 -10.07
N LYS A 32 44.16 -0.96 -10.14
CA LYS A 32 43.71 0.07 -9.19
C LYS A 32 43.14 -0.56 -7.92
N GLU A 33 43.37 0.12 -6.81
CA GLU A 33 42.70 -0.21 -5.55
C GLU A 33 41.19 0.06 -5.64
N GLY A 34 40.42 -0.83 -5.05
CA GLY A 34 38.98 -0.76 -4.93
C GLY A 34 38.51 -1.33 -3.60
N THR A 35 37.20 -1.38 -3.43
CA THR A 35 36.57 -2.04 -2.28
C THR A 35 35.56 -3.07 -2.75
N ALA A 36 35.46 -4.16 -2.00
CA ALA A 36 34.42 -5.16 -2.14
C ALA A 36 33.73 -5.39 -0.79
N LEU A 37 32.48 -5.82 -0.79
CA LEU A 37 31.82 -6.31 0.42
C LEU A 37 32.56 -7.57 0.91
N LEU A 38 32.70 -7.74 2.23
CA LEU A 38 33.30 -8.95 2.81
C LEU A 38 32.66 -10.20 2.19
N ASN A 39 33.49 -11.12 1.66
CA ASN A 39 33.02 -12.30 0.92
C ASN A 39 31.92 -13.10 1.63
N ARG A 40 31.97 -13.21 2.97
CA ARG A 40 30.95 -13.91 3.78
C ARG A 40 29.56 -13.25 3.75
N LEU A 41 29.49 -11.96 3.45
CA LEU A 41 28.25 -11.20 3.36
C LEU A 41 27.73 -11.10 1.92
N HIS A 42 28.54 -11.47 0.92
CA HIS A 42 28.18 -11.33 -0.50
C HIS A 42 26.85 -12.01 -0.84
N LEU A 43 26.66 -13.27 -0.44
CA LEU A 43 25.39 -13.99 -0.67
C LEU A 43 24.21 -13.42 0.12
N ARG A 44 24.47 -12.69 1.20
CA ARG A 44 23.45 -12.08 2.07
C ARG A 44 22.99 -10.71 1.58
N GLU A 45 23.80 -10.03 0.77
CA GLU A 45 23.50 -8.70 0.24
C GLU A 45 22.24 -8.68 -0.63
N THR A 46 22.00 -9.75 -1.40
CA THR A 46 20.78 -9.87 -2.23
C THR A 46 19.52 -9.83 -1.36
N LEU A 47 19.49 -10.61 -0.27
CA LEU A 47 18.34 -10.64 0.62
C LEU A 47 18.15 -9.29 1.34
N ALA A 48 19.23 -8.65 1.79
CA ALA A 48 19.17 -7.30 2.36
C ALA A 48 18.63 -6.27 1.34
N THR A 49 19.05 -6.38 0.08
CA THR A 49 18.58 -5.52 -1.02
C THR A 49 17.10 -5.74 -1.32
N GLU A 50 16.59 -6.97 -1.24
CA GLU A 50 15.17 -7.25 -1.38
C GLU A 50 14.34 -6.68 -0.22
N CYS A 51 14.90 -6.64 1.00
CA CYS A 51 14.32 -5.98 2.17
C CYS A 51 14.41 -4.43 2.10
N TYR A 52 15.19 -3.88 1.17
CA TYR A 52 15.28 -2.43 0.96
C TYR A 52 14.05 -1.92 0.19
N HIS A 53 13.08 -1.46 0.96
CA HIS A 53 11.86 -0.81 0.46
C HIS A 53 11.87 0.70 0.71
N GLY A 54 11.00 1.43 -0.01
CA GLY A 54 10.76 2.85 0.28
C GLY A 54 9.98 3.06 1.58
N GLY A 55 9.52 4.30 1.82
CA GLY A 55 8.63 4.61 2.94
C GLY A 55 7.23 3.99 2.82
N ARG A 56 6.53 3.88 3.95
CA ARG A 56 5.12 3.47 4.02
C ARG A 56 4.21 4.59 3.52
N ASN A 57 3.36 4.34 2.53
CA ASN A 57 2.47 5.37 1.97
C ASN A 57 1.09 4.80 1.73
N GLU A 58 0.10 5.25 2.50
CA GLU A 58 -1.29 4.79 2.40
C GLU A 58 -2.23 5.97 2.67
N SER A 59 -3.37 6.00 1.97
CA SER A 59 -4.52 6.82 2.34
C SER A 59 -5.53 5.90 3.02
N PHE A 60 -5.84 6.14 4.29
CA PHE A 60 -6.79 5.33 5.05
C PHE A 60 -8.23 5.81 4.91
N ALA A 61 -8.43 6.99 4.34
CA ALA A 61 -9.73 7.59 4.08
C ALA A 61 -9.85 8.11 2.64
N PHE A 62 -11.09 8.29 2.19
CA PHE A 62 -11.45 8.90 0.93
C PHE A 62 -12.68 9.81 1.10
N GLY A 63 -12.66 10.98 0.46
CA GLY A 63 -13.76 11.94 0.54
C GLY A 63 -13.68 12.88 1.75
N PRO A 64 -14.65 13.79 1.91
CA PRO A 64 -14.66 14.80 2.97
C PRO A 64 -14.68 14.16 4.37
N THR A 65 -13.88 14.69 5.30
CA THR A 65 -13.92 14.28 6.71
C THR A 65 -14.99 15.03 7.49
N LYS A 66 -15.43 14.42 8.60
CA LYS A 66 -16.19 15.09 9.67
C LYS A 66 -15.38 16.27 10.24
N ALA A 67 -16.08 17.24 10.81
CA ALA A 67 -15.42 18.32 11.55
C ALA A 67 -14.72 17.75 12.79
N GLY A 68 -13.44 18.07 12.94
CA GLY A 68 -12.61 17.57 14.02
C GLY A 68 -11.33 18.38 14.20
N LYS A 69 -10.40 17.86 15.01
CA LYS A 69 -9.05 18.42 15.15
C LYS A 69 -8.07 17.52 14.38
N TRP A 70 -7.84 17.80 13.11
CA TRP A 70 -6.87 17.05 12.33
C TRP A 70 -5.49 17.67 12.48
N THR A 71 -4.50 16.87 12.87
CA THR A 71 -3.10 17.29 13.00
C THR A 71 -2.22 16.41 12.12
N ASP A 72 -1.28 17.05 11.41
CA ASP A 72 -0.25 16.43 10.58
C ASP A 72 1.05 16.34 11.41
N TYR A 73 1.40 15.11 11.82
CA TYR A 73 2.58 14.79 12.61
C TYR A 73 3.67 14.21 11.71
N ASP A 74 4.94 14.48 12.03
CA ASP A 74 6.09 13.97 11.28
C ASP A 74 7.23 13.61 12.21
N LEU A 75 7.96 12.54 11.90
CA LEU A 75 9.15 12.19 12.68
C LEU A 75 10.28 13.20 12.47
N CYS A 76 10.78 13.72 13.57
CA CYS A 76 11.88 14.68 13.56
C CYS A 76 13.16 14.01 13.06
N ALA A 77 13.68 14.44 11.91
CA ALA A 77 14.91 13.91 11.30
C ALA A 77 14.96 12.37 11.28
N ALA A 78 13.89 11.74 10.79
CA ALA A 78 13.64 10.31 10.85
C ALA A 78 14.86 9.45 10.43
N TYR A 79 15.23 9.50 9.15
CA TYR A 79 16.31 8.66 8.63
C TYR A 79 17.69 8.93 9.25
N PRO A 80 18.14 10.20 9.46
CA PRO A 80 19.36 10.47 10.21
C PRO A 80 19.35 9.86 11.62
N THR A 81 18.22 9.98 12.33
CA THR A 81 18.07 9.41 13.69
C THR A 81 18.16 7.89 13.66
N ALA A 82 17.49 7.24 12.70
CA ALA A 82 17.55 5.78 12.53
C ALA A 82 18.94 5.28 12.15
N LEU A 83 19.74 6.04 11.40
CA LEU A 83 21.14 5.70 11.16
C LEU A 83 21.98 5.84 12.44
N ALA A 84 21.79 6.93 13.19
CA ALA A 84 22.51 7.17 14.44
C ALA A 84 22.16 6.17 15.56
N SER A 85 21.02 5.48 15.48
CA SER A 85 20.63 4.46 16.45
C SER A 85 21.33 3.12 16.23
N ILE A 86 21.95 2.88 15.08
CA ILE A 86 22.59 1.61 14.75
C ILE A 86 23.91 1.48 15.55
N GLY A 87 24.01 0.39 16.31
CA GLY A 87 25.24 -0.01 17.00
C GLY A 87 26.26 -0.63 16.04
N SER A 88 27.48 -0.87 16.54
CA SER A 88 28.58 -1.44 15.75
C SER A 88 28.25 -2.88 15.31
N PRO A 89 28.07 -3.16 14.01
CA PRO A 89 27.68 -4.50 13.57
C PRO A 89 28.86 -5.48 13.65
N ALA A 90 28.63 -6.62 14.29
CA ALA A 90 29.59 -7.73 14.32
C ALA A 90 29.50 -8.52 13.01
N TRP A 91 30.01 -7.94 11.92
CA TRP A 91 29.94 -8.50 10.56
C TRP A 91 30.46 -9.95 10.47
N ASP A 92 31.44 -10.30 11.31
CA ASP A 92 32.05 -11.61 11.39
C ASP A 92 31.14 -12.67 12.04
N LYS A 93 30.17 -12.23 12.87
CA LYS A 93 29.22 -13.06 13.61
C LYS A 93 27.85 -13.17 12.94
N ALA A 94 27.73 -12.80 11.66
CA ALA A 94 26.49 -12.97 10.91
C ALA A 94 26.11 -14.47 10.78
N TYR A 95 24.89 -14.83 11.15
CA TYR A 95 24.40 -16.21 11.10
C TYR A 95 23.01 -16.31 10.46
N GLY A 96 22.75 -17.42 9.77
CA GLY A 96 21.43 -17.71 9.20
C GLY A 96 20.50 -18.26 10.27
N THR A 97 19.22 -17.89 10.22
CA THR A 97 18.19 -18.38 11.16
C THR A 97 16.81 -18.34 10.52
N THR A 98 15.97 -19.28 10.93
CA THR A 98 14.54 -19.33 10.60
C THR A 98 13.65 -19.08 11.81
N GLU A 99 14.22 -18.75 12.97
CA GLU A 99 13.48 -18.50 14.21
C GLU A 99 13.04 -17.02 14.27
N PRO A 100 11.73 -16.72 14.23
CA PRO A 100 11.25 -15.35 14.32
C PRO A 100 11.71 -14.57 15.57
N SER A 101 12.05 -15.24 16.68
CA SER A 101 12.54 -14.56 17.89
C SER A 101 13.92 -13.93 17.76
N ASP A 102 14.73 -14.37 16.80
CA ASP A 102 16.09 -13.82 16.59
C ASP A 102 16.07 -12.43 15.93
N PHE A 103 14.95 -12.07 15.29
CA PHE A 103 14.75 -10.79 14.61
C PHE A 103 14.23 -9.73 15.59
N THR A 104 15.13 -9.22 16.44
CA THR A 104 14.83 -8.17 17.44
C THR A 104 15.03 -6.76 16.88
N ASP A 105 14.61 -5.74 17.64
CA ASP A 105 14.80 -4.33 17.29
C ASP A 105 16.24 -3.80 17.45
N GLN A 106 17.15 -4.64 17.97
CA GLN A 106 18.55 -4.28 18.25
C GLN A 106 19.56 -4.91 17.28
N VAL A 107 19.10 -5.67 16.28
CA VAL A 107 19.97 -6.37 15.32
C VAL A 107 19.75 -5.91 13.89
N LEU A 108 20.75 -6.12 13.02
CA LEU A 108 20.53 -6.06 11.57
C LEU A 108 20.07 -7.43 11.09
N GLY A 109 18.77 -7.68 11.09
CA GLY A 109 18.19 -8.90 10.53
C GLY A 109 17.36 -8.65 9.28
N PHE A 110 17.39 -9.61 8.36
CA PHE A 110 16.72 -9.56 7.06
C PHE A 110 16.17 -10.93 6.72
N ALA A 111 14.91 -11.00 6.31
CA ALA A 111 14.26 -12.27 6.03
C ALA A 111 13.19 -12.19 4.95
N TYR A 112 13.01 -13.30 4.25
CA TYR A 112 11.83 -13.62 3.48
C TYR A 112 10.85 -14.39 4.38
N VAL A 113 9.66 -13.82 4.58
CA VAL A 113 8.69 -14.27 5.59
C VAL A 113 7.34 -14.54 4.97
N HIS A 114 6.70 -15.62 5.41
CA HIS A 114 5.25 -15.79 5.30
C HIS A 114 4.61 -15.25 6.58
N PHE A 115 3.49 -14.54 6.44
CA PHE A 115 2.82 -13.94 7.59
C PHE A 115 1.30 -13.98 7.48
N GLU A 116 0.67 -13.98 8.65
CA GLU A 116 -0.76 -13.72 8.80
C GLU A 116 -1.02 -12.93 10.09
N PHE A 117 -1.56 -11.73 9.95
CA PHE A 117 -2.00 -10.87 11.04
C PHE A 117 -3.42 -11.26 11.51
N PRO A 118 -3.72 -11.12 12.81
CA PRO A 118 -5.09 -11.18 13.29
C PRO A 118 -5.98 -10.16 12.57
N LYS A 119 -7.24 -10.52 12.28
CA LYS A 119 -8.22 -9.64 11.61
C LYS A 119 -8.47 -8.32 12.36
N SER A 120 -8.13 -8.25 13.65
CA SER A 120 -8.22 -7.06 14.49
C SER A 120 -7.13 -6.02 14.22
N VAL A 121 -6.05 -6.36 13.51
CA VAL A 121 -4.95 -5.44 13.21
C VAL A 121 -5.40 -4.41 12.17
N ARG A 122 -5.55 -3.16 12.61
CA ARG A 122 -6.02 -2.05 11.77
C ARG A 122 -4.96 -1.63 10.73
N PHE A 123 -3.69 -1.64 11.10
CA PHE A 123 -2.58 -1.21 10.25
C PHE A 123 -1.50 -2.28 10.16
N PRO A 124 -1.65 -3.31 9.31
CA PRO A 124 -0.59 -4.29 9.08
C PRO A 124 0.73 -3.60 8.71
N THR A 125 1.84 -4.22 9.08
CA THR A 125 3.15 -3.55 9.08
C THR A 125 4.15 -4.15 8.11
N LEU A 126 3.90 -5.35 7.59
CA LEU A 126 4.81 -6.00 6.65
C LEU A 126 4.54 -5.53 5.20
N PRO A 127 5.57 -5.01 4.49
CA PRO A 127 5.41 -4.48 3.15
C PRO A 127 5.33 -5.60 2.10
N VAL A 128 4.33 -5.56 1.24
CA VAL A 128 4.20 -6.48 0.09
C VAL A 128 4.34 -5.68 -1.21
N ARG A 129 5.25 -6.11 -2.08
CA ARG A 129 5.51 -5.43 -3.37
C ARG A 129 4.33 -5.70 -4.33
N ALA A 130 3.62 -4.65 -4.71
CA ALA A 130 2.68 -4.63 -5.82
C ALA A 130 3.30 -3.87 -7.02
N PRO A 131 2.76 -4.01 -8.24
CA PRO A 131 3.28 -3.26 -9.39
C PRO A 131 3.33 -1.75 -9.14
N GLY A 132 4.56 -1.22 -9.01
CA GLY A 132 4.83 0.22 -8.82
C GLY A 132 4.60 0.78 -7.40
N LYS A 133 4.26 -0.04 -6.40
CA LYS A 133 4.00 0.44 -5.02
C LYS A 133 4.15 -0.66 -3.96
N LEU A 134 4.07 -0.27 -2.68
CA LEU A 134 3.93 -1.19 -1.55
C LEU A 134 2.48 -1.19 -1.08
N ILE A 135 1.98 -2.36 -0.68
CA ILE A 135 0.72 -2.51 0.05
C ILE A 135 1.00 -3.24 1.37
N PHE A 136 0.07 -3.15 2.32
CA PHE A 136 0.20 -3.73 3.67
C PHE A 136 -1.03 -4.60 4.00
N PRO A 137 -1.13 -5.80 3.40
CA PRO A 137 -2.25 -6.72 3.59
C PRO A 137 -2.15 -7.46 4.94
N LEU A 138 -3.21 -8.19 5.31
CA LEU A 138 -3.22 -9.03 6.52
C LEU A 138 -2.41 -10.32 6.38
N SER A 139 -2.25 -10.85 5.17
CA SER A 139 -1.51 -12.08 4.91
C SER A 139 -0.73 -12.03 3.60
N GLY A 140 0.30 -12.86 3.52
CA GLY A 140 1.10 -13.06 2.31
C GLY A 140 2.57 -13.28 2.59
N GLU A 141 3.39 -12.87 1.65
CA GLU A 141 4.84 -13.03 1.68
C GLU A 141 5.53 -11.67 1.62
N SER A 142 6.58 -11.48 2.40
CA SER A 142 7.31 -10.20 2.47
C SER A 142 8.81 -10.42 2.64
N TYR A 143 9.60 -9.51 2.07
CA TYR A 143 11.00 -9.32 2.46
C TYR A 143 11.04 -8.22 3.51
N ALA A 144 11.40 -8.54 4.75
CA ALA A 144 11.26 -7.64 5.88
C ALA A 144 12.53 -7.56 6.72
N THR A 145 12.74 -6.42 7.35
CA THR A 145 13.84 -6.24 8.31
C THR A 145 13.43 -6.63 9.72
N ALA A 146 14.41 -6.84 10.60
CA ALA A 146 14.16 -7.24 11.98
C ALA A 146 13.21 -6.30 12.75
N PRO A 147 13.31 -4.95 12.68
CA PRO A 147 12.31 -4.06 13.28
C PRO A 147 10.87 -4.31 12.80
N GLU A 148 10.67 -4.63 11.52
CA GLU A 148 9.34 -4.90 10.96
C GLU A 148 8.80 -6.25 11.42
N ILE A 149 9.65 -7.27 11.50
CA ILE A 149 9.33 -8.61 12.00
C ILE A 149 9.00 -8.55 13.49
N ALA A 150 9.83 -7.90 14.31
CA ALA A 150 9.61 -7.72 15.74
C ALA A 150 8.25 -7.06 16.02
N LEU A 151 7.93 -5.99 15.28
CA LEU A 151 6.64 -5.32 15.39
C LEU A 151 5.48 -6.20 14.92
N ALA A 152 5.63 -6.93 13.82
CA ALA A 152 4.58 -7.82 13.34
C ALA A 152 4.25 -8.90 14.38
N ARG A 153 5.27 -9.48 15.03
CA ARG A 153 5.09 -10.43 16.15
C ARG A 153 4.37 -9.80 17.34
N SER A 154 4.74 -8.57 17.73
CA SER A 154 4.09 -7.89 18.87
C SER A 154 2.63 -7.51 18.59
N LEU A 155 2.24 -7.40 17.32
CA LEU A 155 0.86 -7.24 16.87
C LEU A 155 0.09 -8.58 16.77
N GLY A 156 0.73 -9.70 17.13
CA GLY A 156 0.12 -11.03 17.14
C GLY A 156 0.14 -11.76 15.79
N ALA A 157 0.97 -11.33 14.84
CA ALA A 157 1.10 -12.03 13.57
C ALA A 157 1.74 -13.41 13.75
N SER A 158 1.18 -14.42 13.07
CA SER A 158 1.89 -15.67 12.80
C SER A 158 2.93 -15.40 11.73
N ILE A 159 4.20 -15.75 11.98
CA ILE A 159 5.31 -15.52 11.06
C ILE A 159 6.11 -16.80 10.90
N THR A 160 6.38 -17.19 9.65
CA THR A 160 7.31 -18.25 9.29
C THR A 160 8.43 -17.64 8.46
N ILE A 161 9.67 -17.75 8.93
CA ILE A 161 10.86 -17.32 8.18
C ILE A 161 11.25 -18.46 7.22
N GLN A 162 11.24 -18.19 5.91
CA GLN A 162 11.69 -19.16 4.91
C GLN A 162 13.21 -19.09 4.75
N GLU A 163 13.73 -17.86 4.64
CA GLU A 163 15.15 -17.58 4.58
C GLU A 163 15.43 -16.32 5.38
N GLY A 164 16.47 -16.33 6.20
CA GLY A 164 16.82 -15.17 6.99
C GLY A 164 18.21 -15.26 7.60
N PHE A 165 18.77 -14.11 7.93
CA PHE A 165 20.00 -14.01 8.70
C PHE A 165 19.98 -12.77 9.60
N VAL A 166 20.81 -12.83 10.64
CA VAL A 166 20.97 -11.77 11.62
C VAL A 166 22.45 -11.41 11.73
N ILE A 167 22.74 -10.12 11.87
CA ILE A 167 24.03 -9.58 12.23
C ILE A 167 23.87 -8.92 13.60
N PRO A 168 24.45 -9.49 14.67
CA PRO A 168 24.42 -8.88 15.99
C PRO A 168 25.07 -7.49 15.97
N CYS A 169 24.54 -6.56 16.76
CA CYS A 169 25.12 -5.23 16.94
C CYS A 169 25.52 -5.03 18.40
N SER A 170 26.69 -4.45 18.62
CA SER A 170 27.07 -3.95 19.95
C SER A 170 26.44 -2.57 20.17
N SER A 171 25.82 -2.37 21.33
CA SER A 171 25.31 -1.07 21.77
C SER A 171 26.40 -0.14 22.30
N ASP A 172 27.58 -0.67 22.63
CA ASP A 172 28.66 0.07 23.30
C ASP A 172 29.33 1.07 22.35
N GLU A 173 29.36 0.73 21.07
CA GLU A 173 29.93 1.57 20.02
C GLU A 173 28.86 1.93 19.00
N LYS A 174 28.74 3.21 18.67
CA LYS A 174 27.81 3.73 17.66
C LYS A 174 28.59 4.44 16.54
N PRO A 175 29.15 3.70 15.57
CA PRO A 175 30.10 4.26 14.60
C PRO A 175 29.49 5.34 13.68
N TYR A 176 28.17 5.33 13.49
CA TYR A 176 27.45 6.29 12.64
C TYR A 176 26.98 7.55 13.39
N PHE A 177 26.96 7.51 14.71
CA PHE A 177 26.40 8.57 15.55
C PHE A 177 27.19 9.89 15.48
N PRO A 178 28.54 9.91 15.55
CA PRO A 178 29.32 11.15 15.52
C PRO A 178 29.03 12.00 14.28
N THR A 179 28.95 11.37 13.10
CA THR A 179 28.68 12.07 11.84
C THR A 179 27.30 12.70 11.81
N ILE A 180 26.28 12.00 12.30
CA ILE A 180 24.93 12.57 12.39
C ILE A 180 24.88 13.70 13.40
N LYS A 181 25.51 13.54 14.56
CA LYS A 181 25.61 14.59 15.59
C LYS A 181 26.24 15.86 15.03
N LYS A 182 27.41 15.75 14.39
CA LYS A 182 28.10 16.87 13.76
C LYS A 182 27.25 17.55 12.68
N SER A 183 26.56 16.77 11.85
CA SER A 183 25.67 17.34 10.83
C SER A 183 24.50 18.13 11.42
N LEU A 184 23.96 17.70 12.57
CA LEU A 184 22.90 18.42 13.28
C LEU A 184 23.43 19.67 13.99
N GLU A 185 24.64 19.60 14.56
CA GLU A 185 25.32 20.74 15.18
C GLU A 185 25.62 21.83 14.15
N HIS A 186 26.12 21.48 12.97
CA HIS A 186 26.33 22.43 11.87
C HIS A 186 25.02 23.11 11.44
N ARG A 187 23.93 22.33 11.33
CA ARG A 187 22.60 22.88 11.04
C ARG A 187 22.13 23.85 12.12
N LYS A 188 22.30 23.49 13.40
CA LYS A 188 21.93 24.33 14.55
C LYS A 188 22.75 25.62 14.61
N ALA A 189 24.05 25.54 14.33
CA ALA A 189 24.93 26.70 14.24
C ALA A 189 24.51 27.66 13.11
N ALA A 190 24.23 27.13 11.92
CA ALA A 190 23.72 27.92 10.79
C ALA A 190 22.39 28.62 11.10
N TRP A 191 21.47 27.92 11.77
CA TRP A 191 20.20 28.51 12.22
C TRP A 191 20.42 29.64 13.23
N LYS A 192 21.28 29.44 14.24
CA LYS A 192 21.63 30.48 15.22
C LYS A 192 22.28 31.71 14.58
N ALA A 193 23.06 31.51 13.52
CA ALA A 193 23.69 32.57 12.75
C ALA A 193 22.73 33.29 11.77
N GLY A 194 21.45 32.89 11.70
CA GLY A 194 20.49 33.45 10.75
C GLY A 194 20.78 33.10 9.28
N ASN A 195 21.63 32.11 9.01
CA ASN A 195 22.02 31.72 7.66
C ASN A 195 21.09 30.62 7.12
N ASP A 196 19.99 31.04 6.51
CA ASP A 196 18.95 30.16 5.96
C ASP A 196 19.48 29.21 4.85
N LEU A 197 20.40 29.68 4.00
CA LEU A 197 21.00 28.83 2.96
C LEU A 197 21.83 27.70 3.58
N ALA A 198 22.67 28.02 4.56
CA ALA A 198 23.50 27.02 5.25
C ALA A 198 22.65 26.05 6.08
N GLU A 199 21.59 26.52 6.76
CA GLU A 199 20.64 25.65 7.48
C GLU A 199 20.01 24.62 6.54
N LYS A 200 19.51 25.08 5.39
CA LYS A 200 18.91 24.21 4.36
C LYS A 200 19.92 23.24 3.76
N LEU A 201 21.16 23.69 3.54
CA LEU A 201 22.25 22.85 3.05
C LEU A 201 22.57 21.73 4.03
N HIS A 202 22.78 22.04 5.32
CA HIS A 202 23.09 21.03 6.33
C HIS A 202 21.92 20.09 6.58
N LYS A 203 20.68 20.58 6.51
CA LYS A 203 19.47 19.73 6.50
C LYS A 203 19.48 18.75 5.32
N ALA A 204 19.81 19.23 4.13
CA ALA A 204 19.89 18.40 2.93
C ALA A 204 21.02 17.36 3.03
N ILE A 205 22.19 17.72 3.58
CA ILE A 205 23.31 16.79 3.83
C ILE A 205 22.86 15.66 4.76
N ALA A 206 22.32 15.99 5.94
CA ALA A 206 21.89 15.00 6.93
C ALA A 206 20.91 13.99 6.33
N ASN A 207 19.87 14.48 5.65
CA ASN A 207 18.85 13.62 5.04
C ASN A 207 19.37 12.83 3.82
N SER A 208 20.45 13.28 3.19
CA SER A 208 21.04 12.61 2.02
C SER A 208 21.99 11.48 2.38
N ILE A 209 22.59 11.46 3.57
CA ILE A 209 23.52 10.40 4.00
C ILE A 209 22.83 9.02 3.95
N PRO A 210 21.68 8.79 4.61
CA PRO A 210 20.97 7.50 4.49
C PRO A 210 20.56 7.18 3.06
N GLY A 211 20.14 8.18 2.28
CA GLY A 211 19.79 8.00 0.87
C GLY A 211 20.96 7.55 0.00
N LYS A 212 22.18 8.03 0.31
CA LYS A 212 23.42 7.61 -0.37
C LYS A 212 23.80 6.17 -0.03
N MET A 213 23.52 5.69 1.18
CA MET A 213 23.74 4.28 1.53
C MET A 213 22.90 3.32 0.68
N GLY A 214 21.70 3.74 0.25
CA GLY A 214 20.86 2.99 -0.67
C GLY A 214 21.10 3.27 -2.15
N GLN A 215 22.12 4.07 -2.52
CA GLN A 215 22.36 4.44 -3.92
C GLN A 215 22.76 3.22 -4.74
N GLY A 216 22.07 3.00 -5.86
CA GLY A 216 22.29 1.85 -6.74
C GLY A 216 21.53 0.59 -6.32
N LEU A 217 20.72 0.63 -5.25
CA LEU A 217 20.02 -0.54 -4.68
C LEU A 217 18.48 -0.43 -4.75
N PRO A 218 17.78 -1.52 -5.13
CA PRO A 218 18.24 -2.47 -6.15
C PRO A 218 18.69 -1.74 -7.43
N PRO A 219 19.38 -2.40 -8.37
CA PRO A 219 19.87 -1.78 -9.59
C PRO A 219 18.76 -0.99 -10.30
N LYS A 220 18.88 0.34 -10.27
CA LYS A 220 17.94 1.26 -10.90
C LYS A 220 18.62 1.96 -12.07
N ARG A 221 17.85 2.25 -13.11
CA ARG A 221 18.32 3.03 -14.24
C ARG A 221 18.48 4.48 -13.84
N ASP A 222 19.51 5.13 -14.38
CA ASP A 222 19.70 6.55 -14.20
C ASP A 222 18.46 7.27 -14.74
N SER A 223 18.02 8.17 -13.89
CA SER A 223 16.84 8.95 -14.07
C SER A 223 17.06 9.95 -15.23
N LYS A 224 18.29 10.44 -15.40
CA LYS A 224 18.71 11.33 -16.50
C LYS A 224 19.11 10.60 -17.77
N ASP A 225 19.54 9.35 -17.67
CA ASP A 225 19.93 8.52 -18.80
C ASP A 225 19.50 7.08 -18.55
N TYR A 226 18.32 6.72 -19.05
CA TYR A 226 17.75 5.40 -18.80
C TYR A 226 18.58 4.26 -19.43
N SER A 227 19.56 4.56 -20.29
CA SER A 227 20.52 3.57 -20.79
C SER A 227 21.54 3.14 -19.74
N ARG A 228 21.81 3.99 -18.74
CA ARG A 228 22.79 3.76 -17.66
C ARG A 228 22.12 3.23 -16.42
N LYS A 229 22.85 2.44 -15.63
CA LYS A 229 22.49 2.10 -14.25
C LYS A 229 23.10 3.14 -13.31
N VAL A 230 22.38 3.52 -12.26
CA VAL A 230 22.96 4.34 -11.19
C VAL A 230 24.00 3.49 -10.47
N PRO A 231 25.29 3.86 -10.49
CA PRO A 231 26.31 3.08 -9.80
C PRO A 231 26.19 3.26 -8.28
N PRO A 232 26.60 2.25 -7.49
CA PRO A 232 26.91 2.43 -6.07
C PRO A 232 27.90 3.59 -5.86
N CYS A 233 27.81 4.28 -4.71
CA CYS A 233 28.83 5.24 -4.27
C CYS A 233 29.70 4.64 -3.16
N ARG A 234 30.69 5.39 -2.66
CA ARG A 234 31.66 4.87 -1.67
C ARG A 234 31.03 4.39 -0.37
N ILE A 235 29.85 4.92 -0.03
CA ILE A 235 29.12 4.58 1.20
C ILE A 235 27.87 3.74 0.95
N THR A 236 27.66 3.21 -0.26
CA THR A 236 26.56 2.29 -0.54
C THR A 236 26.68 1.05 0.35
N GLN A 237 25.62 0.72 1.08
CA GLN A 237 25.57 -0.38 2.04
C GLN A 237 24.12 -0.89 2.17
N ALA A 238 23.85 -2.08 1.63
CA ALA A 238 22.48 -2.63 1.53
C ALA A 238 21.82 -2.91 2.89
N PHE A 239 22.58 -3.46 3.84
CA PHE A 239 22.11 -3.84 5.17
C PHE A 239 21.68 -2.59 5.97
N LEU A 240 22.50 -1.53 5.96
CA LEU A 240 22.17 -0.26 6.60
C LEU A 240 20.98 0.40 5.90
N ALA A 241 20.97 0.49 4.56
CA ALA A 241 19.88 1.11 3.82
C ALA A 241 18.52 0.42 4.09
N ALA A 242 18.50 -0.91 4.06
CA ALA A 242 17.33 -1.70 4.39
C ALA A 242 16.90 -1.48 5.83
N HIS A 243 17.81 -1.62 6.81
CA HIS A 243 17.48 -1.44 8.23
C HIS A 243 16.94 -0.05 8.54
N ILE A 244 17.59 1.02 8.05
CA ILE A 244 17.15 2.41 8.29
C ILE A 244 15.72 2.62 7.78
N THR A 245 15.40 2.16 6.57
CA THR A 245 14.04 2.29 6.04
C THR A 245 13.02 1.43 6.77
N GLY A 246 13.40 0.20 7.13
CA GLY A 246 12.56 -0.71 7.92
C GLY A 246 12.28 -0.20 9.33
N MET A 247 13.28 0.39 10.00
CA MET A 247 13.13 1.03 11.31
C MET A 247 12.11 2.17 11.27
N ILE A 248 12.15 3.02 10.23
CA ILE A 248 11.17 4.11 10.06
C ILE A 248 9.77 3.59 9.73
N ARG A 249 9.64 2.60 8.83
CA ARG A 249 8.34 1.96 8.54
C ARG A 249 7.76 1.29 9.77
N GLY A 250 8.61 0.56 10.52
CA GLY A 250 8.27 -0.08 11.78
C GLY A 250 7.80 0.94 12.81
N THR A 251 8.57 2.01 13.06
CA THR A 251 8.18 3.05 14.02
C THR A 251 6.86 3.74 13.65
N ALA A 252 6.66 4.07 12.37
CA ALA A 252 5.38 4.62 11.92
C ALA A 252 4.24 3.61 12.15
N GLY A 253 4.44 2.34 11.81
CA GLY A 253 3.46 1.27 12.05
C GLY A 253 3.16 1.04 13.53
N GLU A 254 4.16 1.15 14.40
CA GLU A 254 4.04 1.01 15.85
C GLU A 254 3.18 2.14 16.41
N ILE A 255 3.48 3.40 16.06
CA ILE A 255 2.70 4.55 16.50
C ILE A 255 1.24 4.41 16.05
N LEU A 256 1.00 4.09 14.77
CA LEU A 256 -0.35 3.94 14.22
C LEU A 256 -1.18 2.87 14.93
N ASN A 257 -0.61 1.71 15.26
CA ASN A 257 -1.32 0.64 15.97
C ASN A 257 -1.49 0.90 17.47
N ARG A 258 -0.68 1.80 18.06
CA ARG A 258 -0.80 2.21 19.46
C ARG A 258 -1.77 3.37 19.68
N LEU A 259 -2.20 4.06 18.63
CA LEU A 259 -3.28 5.04 18.72
C LEU A 259 -4.58 4.36 19.20
N PRO A 260 -5.45 5.07 19.91
CA PRO A 260 -6.74 4.54 20.34
C PRO A 260 -7.56 3.93 19.20
N LYS A 261 -8.37 2.91 19.50
CA LYS A 261 -9.25 2.28 18.50
C LYS A 261 -10.28 3.25 17.93
N SER A 262 -10.70 4.24 18.72
CA SER A 262 -11.60 5.33 18.30
C SER A 262 -10.92 6.40 17.45
N ALA A 263 -9.59 6.46 17.43
CA ALA A 263 -8.86 7.46 16.66
C ALA A 263 -8.98 7.16 15.17
N THR A 264 -9.19 8.22 14.38
CA THR A 264 -9.17 8.18 12.93
C THR A 264 -7.78 8.57 12.44
N VAL A 265 -7.24 7.80 11.50
CA VAL A 265 -6.03 8.17 10.75
C VAL A 265 -6.45 8.39 9.31
N ILE A 266 -6.00 9.50 8.70
CA ILE A 266 -6.35 9.88 7.33
C ILE A 266 -5.35 9.30 6.34
N SER A 267 -4.06 9.38 6.66
CA SER A 267 -2.98 8.91 5.80
C SER A 267 -1.68 8.73 6.58
N VAL A 268 -0.78 7.94 6.01
CA VAL A 268 0.64 7.90 6.37
C VAL A 268 1.47 8.16 5.12
N THR A 269 2.53 8.95 5.23
CA THR A 269 3.46 9.26 4.15
C THR A 269 4.88 9.22 4.69
N THR A 270 5.54 8.08 4.47
CA THR A 270 6.88 7.74 4.97
C THR A 270 6.96 7.71 6.50
N ASP A 271 7.15 8.87 7.09
CA ASP A 271 7.46 9.14 8.48
C ASP A 271 6.50 10.15 9.12
N GLY A 272 5.49 10.60 8.36
CA GLY A 272 4.40 11.45 8.86
C GLY A 272 3.02 10.82 8.69
N PHE A 273 2.08 11.23 9.53
CA PHE A 273 0.70 10.77 9.51
C PHE A 273 -0.27 11.87 9.97
N ILE A 274 -1.51 11.77 9.52
CA ILE A 274 -2.57 12.70 9.88
C ILE A 274 -3.62 11.97 10.70
N THR A 275 -3.96 12.48 11.88
CA THR A 275 -4.96 11.90 12.78
C THR A 275 -5.79 12.97 13.48
N ASP A 276 -6.95 12.57 14.02
CA ASP A 276 -7.75 13.37 14.94
C ASP A 276 -7.39 13.18 16.43
N SER A 277 -6.40 12.32 16.72
CA SER A 277 -5.92 12.05 18.09
C SER A 277 -5.41 13.32 18.79
N SER A 278 -5.62 13.38 20.09
CA SER A 278 -5.05 14.39 20.96
C SER A 278 -3.52 14.24 21.11
N LEU A 279 -2.84 15.30 21.53
CA LEU A 279 -1.40 15.28 21.76
C LEU A 279 -1.01 14.25 22.85
N ALA A 280 -1.85 14.05 23.86
CA ALA A 280 -1.62 13.07 24.91
C ALA A 280 -1.69 11.63 24.38
N GLU A 281 -2.67 11.33 23.53
CA GLU A 281 -2.80 10.02 22.87
C GLU A 281 -1.63 9.76 21.92
N VAL A 282 -1.21 10.75 21.13
CA VAL A 282 -0.06 10.63 20.24
C VAL A 282 1.23 10.42 21.05
N THR A 283 1.41 11.15 22.14
CA THR A 283 2.57 11.00 23.03
C THR A 283 2.59 9.62 23.69
N ALA A 284 1.44 9.07 24.07
CA ALA A 284 1.33 7.70 24.58
C ALA A 284 1.65 6.64 23.51
N ALA A 285 1.25 6.90 22.25
CA ALA A 285 1.56 6.04 21.12
C ALA A 285 3.08 5.98 20.84
N CYS A 286 3.83 7.05 21.10
CA CYS A 286 5.30 7.10 20.97
C CYS A 286 6.09 6.36 22.06
N LYS A 287 5.44 5.59 22.95
CA LYS A 287 6.11 4.82 24.02
C LYS A 287 6.34 3.34 23.67
N GLY A 288 6.25 2.98 22.39
CA GLY A 288 6.58 1.62 21.93
C GLY A 288 8.11 1.39 21.85
N PRO A 289 8.57 0.13 21.78
CA PRO A 289 10.00 -0.20 21.68
C PRO A 289 10.75 0.56 20.57
N LEU A 290 10.23 0.58 19.34
CA LEU A 290 10.92 1.23 18.21
C LEU A 290 10.97 2.76 18.37
N ALA A 291 9.83 3.36 18.74
CA ALA A 291 9.73 4.78 19.05
C ALA A 291 10.66 5.18 20.21
N SER A 292 10.85 4.32 21.20
CA SER A 292 11.74 4.55 22.35
C SER A 292 13.21 4.53 21.95
N ILE A 293 13.63 3.65 21.04
CA ILE A 293 14.99 3.65 20.47
C ILE A 293 15.27 4.99 19.77
N LEU A 294 14.32 5.48 18.97
CA LEU A 294 14.46 6.78 18.30
C LEU A 294 14.47 7.93 19.31
N ALA A 295 13.62 7.89 20.34
CA ALA A 295 13.56 8.92 21.38
C ALA A 295 14.87 9.02 22.18
N ALA A 296 15.42 7.89 22.63
CA ALA A 296 16.70 7.84 23.34
C ALA A 296 17.86 8.32 22.46
N THR A 297 17.83 7.98 21.16
CA THR A 297 18.82 8.45 20.19
C THR A 297 18.71 9.97 19.98
N ARG A 298 17.50 10.52 19.89
CA ARG A 298 17.28 11.97 19.78
C ARG A 298 17.69 12.74 21.03
N GLU A 299 17.40 12.21 22.22
CA GLU A 299 17.90 12.77 23.48
C GLU A 299 19.43 12.90 23.43
N SER A 300 20.11 11.83 23.01
CA SER A 300 21.58 11.81 22.90
C SER A 300 22.12 12.77 21.83
N LEU A 301 21.40 12.95 20.72
CA LEU A 301 21.81 13.82 19.61
C LEU A 301 21.52 15.31 19.87
N THR A 302 20.39 15.62 20.49
CA THR A 302 19.85 16.99 20.53
C THR A 302 19.50 17.51 21.92
N GLY A 303 19.50 16.67 22.95
CA GLY A 303 18.99 16.97 24.30
C GLY A 303 17.46 17.13 24.35
N ASP A 304 16.76 16.50 23.42
CA ASP A 304 15.30 16.53 23.31
C ASP A 304 14.80 15.18 22.80
N PRO A 305 13.98 14.45 23.58
CA PRO A 305 13.58 13.09 23.23
C PRO A 305 12.37 13.07 22.29
N ARG A 306 11.76 14.24 21.99
CA ARG A 306 10.55 14.32 21.17
C ARG A 306 10.82 13.84 19.75
N ILE A 307 10.22 12.71 19.38
CA ILE A 307 10.37 12.11 18.04
C ILE A 307 9.39 12.67 17.01
N LEU A 308 8.29 13.34 17.41
CA LEU A 308 7.29 13.91 16.50
C LEU A 308 7.23 15.44 16.58
N GLU A 309 7.03 16.09 15.44
CA GLU A 309 6.69 17.51 15.31
C GLU A 309 5.29 17.71 14.71
N GLU A 310 4.55 18.72 15.20
CA GLU A 310 3.30 19.17 14.57
C GLU A 310 3.62 20.07 13.38
N LYS A 311 3.34 19.62 12.16
CA LYS A 311 3.56 20.42 10.96
C LYS A 311 2.43 21.39 10.70
N ARG A 312 1.19 20.88 10.70
CA ARG A 312 0.00 21.59 10.24
C ARG A 312 -1.25 21.06 10.92
N SER A 313 -2.33 21.83 10.91
CA SER A 313 -3.63 21.39 11.44
C SER A 313 -4.81 21.96 10.65
N ALA A 314 -5.91 21.21 10.64
CA ALA A 314 -7.14 21.57 9.94
C ALA A 314 -8.40 21.15 10.72
N LYS A 315 -9.52 21.82 10.44
CA LYS A 315 -10.83 21.44 10.99
C LYS A 315 -11.52 20.35 10.16
N ARG A 316 -11.34 20.40 8.83
CA ARG A 316 -11.86 19.41 7.89
C ARG A 316 -10.90 19.20 6.72
N LEU A 317 -10.76 17.95 6.30
CA LEU A 317 -9.89 17.53 5.22
C LEU A 317 -10.68 16.87 4.09
N LEU A 318 -10.05 16.80 2.93
CA LEU A 318 -10.47 16.06 1.77
C LEU A 318 -9.29 15.16 1.34
N PRO A 319 -9.12 13.99 1.96
CA PRO A 319 -8.29 12.93 1.41
C PRO A 319 -8.87 12.43 0.09
N ILE A 320 -8.04 12.42 -0.95
CA ILE A 320 -8.45 12.02 -2.30
C ILE A 320 -7.80 10.69 -2.66
N ARG A 321 -6.50 10.58 -2.40
CA ARG A 321 -5.70 9.39 -2.72
C ARG A 321 -4.36 9.48 -2.01
N ASN A 322 -3.51 8.47 -2.20
CA ASN A 322 -2.19 8.44 -1.58
C ASN A 322 -1.40 9.73 -1.93
N ARG A 323 -0.91 10.42 -0.89
CA ARG A 323 -0.20 11.72 -0.99
C ARG A 323 -0.98 12.86 -1.68
N VAL A 324 -2.30 12.80 -1.77
CA VAL A 324 -3.14 13.89 -2.28
C VAL A 324 -4.26 14.20 -1.30
N ILE A 325 -4.12 15.35 -0.63
CA ILE A 325 -5.02 15.81 0.43
C ILE A 325 -5.21 17.31 0.27
N ALA A 326 -6.46 17.77 0.37
CA ALA A 326 -6.80 19.18 0.46
C ALA A 326 -7.45 19.51 1.81
N THR A 327 -7.39 20.77 2.21
CA THR A 327 -8.11 21.28 3.37
C THR A 327 -9.47 21.84 2.95
N LEU A 328 -10.56 21.32 3.55
CA LEU A 328 -11.91 21.84 3.36
C LEU A 328 -12.19 23.04 4.28
N ALA A 329 -11.75 22.94 5.53
CA ALA A 329 -11.89 24.00 6.53
C ALA A 329 -10.58 24.11 7.35
N PRO A 330 -9.89 25.25 7.30
CA PRO A 330 -8.71 25.49 8.14
C PRO A 330 -9.10 25.62 9.62
N ARG A 331 -8.11 25.52 10.51
CA ARG A 331 -8.25 26.07 11.88
C ARG A 331 -7.98 27.58 11.87
N PRO A 332 -8.60 28.36 12.79
CA PRO A 332 -8.25 29.76 12.97
C PRO A 332 -6.74 29.94 13.19
N GLY A 333 -6.11 30.86 12.46
CA GLY A 333 -4.67 31.12 12.53
C GLY A 333 -3.75 30.01 11.99
N GLY A 334 -4.30 28.93 11.42
CA GLY A 334 -3.54 27.75 11.01
C GLY A 334 -3.17 27.70 9.52
N ASN A 335 -2.09 26.97 9.22
CA ASN A 335 -1.65 26.64 7.86
C ASN A 335 -2.48 25.50 7.24
N LEU A 336 -2.80 25.60 5.95
CA LEU A 336 -3.54 24.56 5.21
C LEU A 336 -2.72 23.27 5.09
N ILE A 337 -3.36 22.13 5.37
CA ILE A 337 -2.87 20.81 4.95
C ILE A 337 -3.18 20.65 3.46
N LEU A 338 -2.14 20.80 2.62
CA LEU A 338 -2.20 20.56 1.19
C LEU A 338 -1.04 19.66 0.78
N SER A 339 -1.37 18.50 0.22
CA SER A 339 -0.46 17.63 -0.50
C SER A 339 -1.03 17.32 -1.88
N ARG A 340 -0.18 17.39 -2.91
CA ARG A 340 -0.59 17.24 -4.32
C ARG A 340 0.12 16.10 -5.03
N SER A 341 1.06 15.42 -4.37
CA SER A 341 1.93 14.40 -4.99
C SER A 341 2.50 14.79 -6.37
N GLY A 342 2.85 16.06 -6.60
CA GLY A 342 3.34 16.54 -7.89
C GLY A 342 2.27 16.88 -8.95
N ILE A 343 0.97 16.82 -8.62
CA ILE A 343 -0.09 17.32 -9.52
C ILE A 343 0.17 18.79 -9.82
N ARG A 344 0.32 19.10 -11.11
CA ARG A 344 0.60 20.44 -11.59
C ARG A 344 -0.65 21.29 -11.49
N THR A 345 -0.51 22.43 -10.84
CA THR A 345 -1.58 23.42 -10.79
C THR A 345 -1.31 24.48 -11.86
N PRO A 346 -2.34 24.98 -12.56
CA PRO A 346 -2.18 26.07 -13.53
C PRO A 346 -1.47 27.29 -12.93
N ARG A 347 -0.65 27.98 -13.74
CA ARG A 347 0.27 29.05 -13.29
C ARG A 347 -0.43 30.22 -12.60
N GLN A 348 -1.72 30.44 -12.87
CA GLN A 348 -2.51 31.49 -12.22
C GLN A 348 -2.78 31.22 -10.73
N TYR A 349 -2.75 29.96 -10.28
CA TYR A 349 -2.93 29.62 -8.86
C TYR A 349 -1.56 29.59 -8.18
N ARG A 350 -1.16 30.73 -7.61
CA ARG A 350 0.18 30.90 -7.03
C ARG A 350 0.22 30.50 -5.55
N SER A 351 -0.73 30.97 -4.76
CA SER A 351 -0.76 30.75 -3.31
C SER A 351 -1.21 29.33 -2.94
N THR A 352 -0.85 28.88 -1.73
CA THR A 352 -1.30 27.59 -1.18
C THR A 352 -2.82 27.51 -1.13
N SER A 353 -3.51 28.59 -0.74
CA SER A 353 -4.97 28.65 -0.70
C SER A 353 -5.61 28.51 -2.08
N GLN A 354 -5.07 29.20 -3.09
CA GLN A 354 -5.53 29.09 -4.48
C GLN A 354 -5.34 27.67 -5.03
N LYS A 355 -4.18 27.06 -4.78
CA LYS A 355 -3.89 25.66 -5.18
C LYS A 355 -4.81 24.66 -4.50
N ASN A 356 -5.11 24.89 -3.21
CA ASN A 356 -6.01 24.07 -2.44
C ASN A 356 -7.46 24.15 -2.97
N GLU A 357 -7.94 25.36 -3.26
CA GLU A 357 -9.26 25.57 -3.85
C GLU A 357 -9.37 24.94 -5.25
N TRP A 358 -8.35 25.12 -6.09
CA TRP A 358 -8.31 24.49 -7.41
C TRP A 358 -8.44 22.96 -7.31
N LEU A 359 -7.64 22.31 -6.45
CA LEU A 359 -7.69 20.85 -6.29
C LEU A 359 -9.08 20.38 -5.81
N ARG A 360 -9.71 21.12 -4.89
CA ARG A 360 -11.07 20.82 -4.42
C ARG A 360 -12.11 20.93 -5.54
N ASN A 361 -11.99 21.94 -6.40
CA ASN A 361 -12.89 22.10 -7.54
C ASN A 361 -12.68 20.97 -8.56
N GLN A 362 -11.44 20.63 -8.89
CA GLN A 362 -11.13 19.49 -9.75
C GLN A 362 -11.70 18.17 -9.20
N PHE A 363 -11.60 17.94 -7.89
CA PHE A 363 -12.19 16.75 -7.26
C PHE A 363 -13.71 16.74 -7.35
N ARG A 364 -14.36 17.89 -7.11
CA ARG A 364 -15.83 18.00 -7.13
C ARG A 364 -16.41 17.83 -8.54
N GLU A 365 -15.76 18.44 -9.53
CA GLU A 365 -16.21 18.49 -10.91
C GLU A 365 -15.67 17.32 -11.75
N ARG A 366 -14.93 16.39 -11.14
CA ARG A 366 -14.35 15.25 -11.85
C ARG A 366 -15.41 14.41 -12.54
N VAL A 367 -15.10 14.00 -13.75
CA VAL A 367 -15.86 13.06 -14.56
C VAL A 367 -15.08 11.75 -14.69
N PRO A 368 -15.74 10.63 -15.04
CA PRO A 368 -15.05 9.38 -15.32
C PRO A 368 -13.91 9.58 -16.31
N GLY A 369 -12.77 8.94 -16.05
CA GLY A 369 -11.58 9.08 -16.88
C GLY A 369 -10.80 10.39 -16.74
N LEU A 370 -11.20 11.37 -15.90
CA LEU A 370 -10.43 12.61 -15.68
C LEU A 370 -8.95 12.28 -15.35
N ARG A 371 -8.05 12.94 -16.07
CA ARG A 371 -6.60 12.91 -15.83
C ARG A 371 -6.06 14.32 -15.65
N LEU A 372 -5.20 14.47 -14.65
CA LEU A 372 -4.42 15.66 -14.41
C LEU A 372 -2.94 15.37 -14.67
N THR A 373 -2.24 16.38 -15.15
CA THR A 373 -0.79 16.31 -15.32
C THR A 373 -0.11 16.26 -13.96
N GLN A 374 0.69 15.23 -13.76
CA GLN A 374 1.58 15.06 -12.62
C GLN A 374 3.01 15.29 -13.10
N GLU A 375 3.69 16.25 -12.48
CA GLU A 375 5.08 16.55 -12.77
C GLU A 375 5.92 15.30 -12.55
N SER A 376 6.59 14.90 -13.62
CA SER A 376 7.67 13.94 -13.53
C SER A 376 8.93 14.67 -13.14
N TRP A 377 9.70 14.11 -12.20
CA TRP A 377 11.05 14.60 -11.91
C TRP A 377 11.93 14.59 -13.18
N ARG A 378 11.56 13.83 -14.22
CA ARG A 378 12.19 13.80 -15.55
C ARG A 378 12.14 15.17 -16.24
N GLN A 379 11.04 15.91 -16.12
CA GLN A 379 10.98 17.30 -16.62
C GLN A 379 11.95 18.20 -15.87
N THR A 380 12.00 18.09 -14.54
CA THR A 380 12.94 18.85 -13.69
C THR A 380 14.40 18.52 -14.03
N ALA A 381 14.65 17.32 -14.56
CA ALA A 381 15.95 16.84 -15.00
C ALA A 381 16.27 17.12 -16.48
N GLY A 382 15.44 17.91 -17.19
CA GLY A 382 15.71 18.34 -18.57
C GLY A 382 15.14 17.44 -19.68
N HIS A 383 14.27 16.48 -19.35
CA HIS A 383 13.59 15.61 -20.33
C HIS A 383 12.17 16.08 -20.64
N PRO A 384 11.94 16.82 -21.73
CA PRO A 384 10.60 17.26 -22.12
C PRO A 384 9.68 16.06 -22.42
N ASN A 385 8.37 16.22 -22.20
CA ASN A 385 7.29 15.25 -22.50
C ASN A 385 7.25 13.94 -21.70
N SER A 386 7.70 13.96 -20.44
CA SER A 386 7.76 12.77 -19.57
C SER A 386 6.70 12.76 -18.44
N ASP A 387 5.66 13.60 -18.56
CA ASP A 387 4.64 13.76 -17.53
C ASP A 387 3.73 12.53 -17.40
N PHE A 388 3.32 12.26 -16.17
CA PHE A 388 2.35 11.21 -15.88
C PHE A 388 0.95 11.79 -15.82
N GLN A 389 -0.04 10.96 -16.14
CA GLN A 389 -1.45 11.31 -16.05
C GLN A 389 -2.06 10.62 -14.85
N VAL A 390 -2.60 11.40 -13.91
CA VAL A 390 -3.13 10.91 -12.63
C VAL A 390 -4.59 11.29 -12.47
N GLY A 391 -5.42 10.35 -11.99
CA GLY A 391 -6.83 10.62 -11.67
C GLY A 391 -7.02 11.12 -10.24
N LEU A 392 -8.24 11.59 -9.94
CA LEU A 392 -8.63 12.02 -8.58
C LEU A 392 -9.56 11.01 -7.89
N GLU A 393 -9.49 9.76 -8.29
CA GLU A 393 -10.11 8.66 -7.58
C GLU A 393 -9.14 8.03 -6.57
N TYR A 394 -9.69 7.31 -5.60
CA TYR A 394 -8.96 6.56 -4.60
C TYR A 394 -8.04 5.50 -5.22
N ASP A 395 -6.93 5.18 -4.55
CA ASP A 395 -5.90 4.26 -5.05
C ASP A 395 -6.26 2.77 -4.87
N PHE A 396 -7.22 2.47 -3.99
CA PHE A 396 -7.60 1.10 -3.59
C PHE A 396 -6.43 0.26 -3.06
N ASP A 397 -5.43 0.93 -2.46
CA ASP A 397 -4.39 0.26 -1.66
C ASP A 397 -4.98 -0.46 -0.43
N ARG A 398 -6.23 -0.10 -0.08
CA ARG A 398 -7.04 -0.68 0.99
C ARG A 398 -8.50 -0.80 0.54
N GLN A 399 -9.29 -1.60 1.26
CA GLN A 399 -10.72 -1.74 0.98
C GLN A 399 -11.50 -0.62 1.66
N LEU A 400 -12.27 0.16 0.89
CA LEU A 400 -13.09 1.24 1.42
C LEU A 400 -14.31 0.73 2.19
N VAL A 401 -14.71 1.50 3.20
CA VAL A 401 -15.93 1.31 3.99
C VAL A 401 -16.68 2.64 4.01
N TYR A 402 -17.98 2.62 3.69
CA TYR A 402 -18.80 3.84 3.66
C TYR A 402 -19.18 4.28 5.08
N GLU A 403 -18.97 5.56 5.39
CA GLU A 403 -19.21 6.14 6.73
C GLU A 403 -20.41 7.12 6.76
N GLY A 404 -20.93 7.50 5.59
CA GLY A 404 -22.05 8.44 5.47
C GLY A 404 -21.80 9.59 4.48
N MET A 405 -22.83 10.41 4.26
CA MET A 405 -22.73 11.60 3.42
C MET A 405 -22.19 12.80 4.20
N GLU A 406 -21.24 13.50 3.60
CA GLU A 406 -20.59 14.67 4.20
C GLU A 406 -20.54 15.85 3.23
N ARG A 407 -20.56 17.07 3.77
CA ARG A 407 -20.56 18.28 2.93
C ARG A 407 -19.18 18.51 2.31
N CYS A 408 -19.10 18.56 0.98
CA CYS A 408 -17.90 18.87 0.20
C CYS A 408 -18.09 20.18 -0.61
N GLY A 409 -17.98 21.32 0.08
CA GLY A 409 -18.26 22.63 -0.52
C GLY A 409 -19.77 22.89 -0.60
N ARG A 410 -20.32 23.02 -1.82
CA ARG A 410 -21.76 23.21 -2.06
C ARG A 410 -22.52 21.90 -2.32
N SER A 411 -21.82 20.79 -2.53
CA SER A 411 -22.42 19.46 -2.78
C SER A 411 -22.12 18.49 -1.63
N GLY A 412 -22.87 17.38 -1.58
CA GLY A 412 -22.54 16.23 -0.74
C GLY A 412 -21.52 15.31 -1.43
N HIS A 413 -20.75 14.57 -0.65
CA HIS A 413 -19.93 13.44 -1.10
C HIS A 413 -19.83 12.42 0.03
N GLY A 414 -19.78 11.14 -0.31
CA GLY A 414 -19.56 10.06 0.64
C GLY A 414 -18.22 10.23 1.35
N SER A 415 -18.24 10.01 2.65
CA SER A 415 -17.04 9.84 3.47
C SER A 415 -16.77 8.34 3.56
N PHE A 416 -15.52 7.95 3.36
CA PHE A 416 -15.12 6.55 3.38
C PHE A 416 -13.90 6.37 4.27
N SER A 417 -13.97 5.40 5.17
CA SER A 417 -12.81 4.84 5.87
C SER A 417 -12.26 3.64 5.09
N SER A 418 -11.32 2.89 5.66
CA SER A 418 -10.79 1.69 5.02
C SER A 418 -10.33 0.60 5.99
N ARG A 419 -10.33 -0.63 5.50
CA ARG A 419 -9.75 -1.81 6.15
C ARG A 419 -8.67 -2.43 5.25
N PRO A 420 -7.67 -3.14 5.80
CA PRO A 420 -6.62 -3.72 4.97
C PRO A 420 -7.22 -4.81 4.07
N TRP A 421 -6.61 -5.01 2.89
CA TRP A 421 -6.88 -6.21 2.10
C TRP A 421 -6.41 -7.44 2.86
N HIS A 422 -7.05 -8.60 2.63
CA HIS A 422 -6.56 -9.82 3.25
C HIS A 422 -5.22 -10.22 2.61
N SER A 423 -5.12 -10.24 1.28
CA SER A 423 -3.90 -10.64 0.56
C SER A 423 -3.54 -9.73 -0.63
N LEU A 424 -2.38 -9.98 -1.27
CA LEU A 424 -2.00 -9.33 -2.52
C LEU A 424 -2.97 -9.62 -3.67
N ASP A 425 -3.57 -10.82 -3.69
CA ASP A 425 -4.49 -11.20 -4.76
C ASP A 425 -5.83 -10.47 -4.64
N ASP A 426 -6.31 -10.23 -3.42
CA ASP A 426 -7.46 -9.35 -3.19
C ASP A 426 -7.21 -7.94 -3.72
N TYR A 427 -6.02 -7.38 -3.44
CA TYR A 427 -5.63 -6.09 -4.00
C TYR A 427 -5.59 -6.12 -5.53
N ARG A 428 -5.05 -7.17 -6.15
CA ARG A 428 -4.97 -7.31 -7.61
C ARG A 428 -6.34 -7.35 -8.25
N VAL A 429 -7.28 -8.10 -7.65
CA VAL A 429 -8.68 -8.13 -8.07
C VAL A 429 -9.30 -6.73 -8.00
N ALA A 430 -9.14 -6.04 -6.86
CA ALA A 430 -9.67 -4.71 -6.67
C ALA A 430 -9.09 -3.70 -7.67
N ALA A 431 -7.78 -3.73 -7.88
CA ALA A 431 -7.09 -2.85 -8.83
C ALA A 431 -7.56 -3.08 -10.28
N ALA A 432 -7.74 -4.34 -10.69
CA ALA A 432 -8.25 -4.70 -12.01
C ALA A 432 -9.72 -4.27 -12.20
N ALA A 433 -10.58 -4.57 -11.21
CA ALA A 433 -11.98 -4.14 -11.21
C ALA A 433 -12.10 -2.61 -11.26
N PHE A 434 -11.26 -1.90 -10.49
CA PHE A 434 -11.29 -0.44 -10.41
C PHE A 434 -10.82 0.21 -11.70
N ALA A 435 -9.88 -0.42 -12.41
CA ALA A 435 -9.44 0.05 -13.72
C ALA A 435 -10.59 0.05 -14.76
N GLU A 436 -11.56 -0.86 -14.64
CA GLU A 436 -12.77 -0.87 -15.46
C GLU A 436 -13.83 0.12 -14.94
N PHE A 437 -14.16 0.06 -13.64
CA PHE A 437 -15.17 0.93 -13.01
C PHE A 437 -14.96 2.41 -13.33
N ARG A 438 -13.71 2.90 -13.20
CA ARG A 438 -13.39 4.32 -13.37
C ARG A 438 -13.50 4.84 -14.82
N LYS A 439 -13.78 3.97 -15.80
CA LYS A 439 -14.01 4.38 -17.19
C LYS A 439 -15.36 5.04 -17.37
N SER A 440 -16.37 4.58 -16.63
CA SER A 440 -17.76 5.05 -16.74
C SER A 440 -18.33 5.61 -15.43
N SER A 441 -17.61 5.47 -14.31
CA SER A 441 -18.12 5.87 -12.99
C SER A 441 -17.07 6.61 -12.15
N CYS A 442 -17.56 7.41 -11.19
CA CYS A 442 -16.77 8.06 -10.16
C CYS A 442 -17.31 7.66 -8.80
N LEU A 443 -16.46 7.40 -7.81
CA LEU A 443 -16.92 6.99 -6.48
C LEU A 443 -17.39 8.20 -5.65
N ARG A 444 -18.70 8.38 -5.44
CA ARG A 444 -19.26 9.50 -4.66
C ARG A 444 -20.25 9.08 -3.59
N THR A 445 -20.97 7.97 -3.74
CA THR A 445 -22.01 7.53 -2.80
C THR A 445 -21.83 6.09 -2.34
N GLN A 446 -22.72 5.62 -1.46
CA GLN A 446 -22.80 4.21 -1.09
C GLN A 446 -23.18 3.34 -2.29
N GLU A 447 -24.08 3.80 -3.15
CA GLU A 447 -24.48 3.10 -4.37
C GLU A 447 -23.32 2.93 -5.35
N ASP A 448 -22.44 3.94 -5.47
CA ASP A 448 -21.24 3.84 -6.29
C ASP A 448 -20.26 2.79 -5.74
N LEU A 449 -20.13 2.70 -4.40
CA LEU A 449 -19.31 1.68 -3.75
C LEU A 449 -19.90 0.28 -3.99
N ALA A 450 -21.22 0.12 -3.84
CA ALA A 450 -21.90 -1.13 -4.12
C ALA A 450 -21.78 -1.55 -5.60
N LEU A 451 -21.80 -0.59 -6.52
CA LEU A 451 -21.52 -0.84 -7.94
C LEU A 451 -20.07 -1.30 -8.15
N PHE A 452 -19.11 -0.67 -7.48
CA PHE A 452 -17.72 -1.13 -7.51
C PHE A 452 -17.55 -2.55 -6.95
N ASP A 453 -18.27 -2.90 -5.88
CA ASP A 453 -18.28 -4.26 -5.33
C ASP A 453 -18.80 -5.28 -6.35
N ASP A 454 -19.83 -4.94 -7.14
CA ASP A 454 -20.29 -5.79 -8.26
C ASP A 454 -19.15 -6.02 -9.28
N HIS A 455 -18.41 -4.97 -9.66
CA HIS A 455 -17.24 -5.10 -10.54
C HIS A 455 -16.17 -6.04 -9.94
N MET A 456 -15.92 -5.97 -8.64
CA MET A 456 -15.00 -6.89 -7.97
C MET A 456 -15.48 -8.34 -8.02
N LYS A 457 -16.77 -8.59 -7.73
CA LYS A 457 -17.37 -9.93 -7.80
C LYS A 457 -17.26 -10.52 -9.21
N ILE A 458 -17.49 -9.72 -10.25
CA ILE A 458 -17.31 -10.12 -11.66
C ILE A 458 -15.85 -10.46 -11.94
N GLN A 459 -14.91 -9.62 -11.49
CA GLN A 459 -13.49 -9.83 -11.73
C GLN A 459 -12.97 -11.10 -11.03
N ARG A 460 -13.41 -11.40 -9.81
CA ARG A 460 -13.08 -12.65 -9.10
C ARG A 460 -13.56 -13.87 -9.85
N ALA A 461 -14.83 -13.88 -10.24
CA ALA A 461 -15.42 -15.01 -10.97
C ALA A 461 -14.68 -15.29 -12.29
N ARG A 462 -14.25 -14.24 -13.00
CA ARG A 462 -13.46 -14.35 -14.23
C ARG A 462 -12.07 -14.94 -14.01
N ASN A 463 -11.47 -14.75 -12.85
CA ASN A 463 -10.16 -15.31 -12.52
C ASN A 463 -10.24 -16.80 -12.14
N GLN A 464 -11.42 -17.29 -11.71
CA GLN A 464 -11.59 -18.66 -11.19
C GLN A 464 -11.99 -19.70 -12.25
N LYS A 465 -12.45 -19.31 -13.45
CA LYS A 465 -13.04 -20.24 -14.43
C LYS A 465 -12.50 -20.05 -15.84
N ASP A 466 -12.31 -21.17 -16.54
CA ASP A 466 -11.94 -21.22 -17.97
C ASP A 466 -13.10 -20.80 -18.90
N ASN A 467 -14.32 -20.66 -18.38
CA ASN A 467 -15.47 -20.22 -19.15
C ASN A 467 -15.56 -18.69 -19.24
N PRO A 468 -15.88 -18.13 -20.43
CA PRO A 468 -15.99 -16.69 -20.62
C PRO A 468 -17.22 -16.13 -19.89
N ILE A 469 -17.00 -15.59 -18.69
CA ILE A 469 -18.03 -14.82 -17.97
C ILE A 469 -18.17 -13.43 -18.63
N PRO A 470 -19.40 -12.98 -18.97
CA PRO A 470 -19.61 -11.64 -19.53
C PRO A 470 -19.05 -10.54 -18.61
N LYS A 471 -18.61 -9.42 -19.18
CA LYS A 471 -18.16 -8.24 -18.40
C LYS A 471 -19.31 -7.35 -17.95
N ASP A 472 -20.37 -7.30 -18.76
CA ASP A 472 -21.52 -6.44 -18.55
C ASP A 472 -22.50 -7.08 -17.54
N PRO A 473 -22.92 -6.35 -16.48
CA PRO A 473 -23.89 -6.83 -15.49
C PRO A 473 -25.20 -7.34 -16.09
N LEU A 474 -25.74 -6.72 -17.14
CA LEU A 474 -27.00 -7.17 -17.75
C LEU A 474 -26.83 -8.51 -18.46
N SER A 475 -25.71 -8.71 -19.14
CA SER A 475 -25.36 -9.98 -19.79
C SER A 475 -25.18 -11.11 -18.77
N ILE A 476 -24.65 -10.79 -17.59
CA ILE A 476 -24.57 -11.73 -16.46
C ILE A 476 -25.97 -12.08 -15.95
N LEU A 477 -26.83 -11.08 -15.74
CA LEU A 477 -28.22 -11.29 -15.35
C LEU A 477 -28.97 -12.18 -16.36
N MET A 478 -28.81 -11.93 -17.67
CA MET A 478 -29.39 -12.80 -18.71
C MET A 478 -28.83 -14.23 -18.66
N HIS A 479 -27.55 -14.39 -18.33
CA HIS A 479 -26.96 -15.71 -18.14
C HIS A 479 -27.53 -16.43 -16.90
N ALA A 480 -27.78 -15.69 -15.81
CA ALA A 480 -28.46 -16.20 -14.62
C ALA A 480 -29.89 -16.65 -14.93
N LYS A 481 -30.67 -15.81 -15.62
CA LYS A 481 -32.00 -16.15 -16.12
C LYS A 481 -32.00 -17.45 -16.94
N ARG A 482 -31.12 -17.56 -17.94
CA ARG A 482 -31.04 -18.78 -18.77
C ARG A 482 -30.68 -20.02 -17.95
N SER A 483 -29.78 -19.89 -16.99
CA SER A 483 -29.36 -21.01 -16.13
C SER A 483 -30.49 -21.45 -15.21
N PHE A 484 -31.22 -20.49 -14.62
CA PHE A 484 -32.42 -20.75 -13.83
C PHE A 484 -33.50 -21.49 -14.66
N LEU A 485 -33.85 -20.98 -15.84
CA LEU A 485 -34.87 -21.63 -16.68
C LEU A 485 -34.51 -23.07 -17.05
N ARG A 486 -33.21 -23.34 -17.29
CA ARG A 486 -32.70 -24.69 -17.57
C ARG A 486 -32.81 -25.60 -16.35
N ALA A 487 -32.51 -25.11 -15.14
CA ALA A 487 -32.69 -25.87 -13.91
C ALA A 487 -34.18 -26.16 -13.66
N LEU A 488 -35.05 -25.15 -13.84
CA LEU A 488 -36.49 -25.25 -13.63
C LEU A 488 -37.14 -26.32 -14.50
N VAL A 489 -36.91 -26.30 -15.83
CA VAL A 489 -37.54 -27.27 -16.74
C VAL A 489 -36.98 -28.70 -16.61
N ARG A 490 -35.87 -28.87 -15.88
CA ARG A 490 -35.25 -30.18 -15.60
C ARG A 490 -35.59 -30.72 -14.21
N GLY A 491 -36.15 -29.89 -13.34
CA GLY A 491 -36.38 -30.26 -11.94
C GLY A 491 -35.10 -30.29 -11.11
N ASP A 492 -34.04 -29.61 -11.55
CA ASP A 492 -32.80 -29.56 -10.81
C ASP A 492 -32.87 -28.52 -9.67
N LEU A 493 -31.90 -28.57 -8.75
CA LEU A 493 -31.74 -27.56 -7.69
C LEU A 493 -32.98 -27.39 -6.78
N GLY A 494 -33.74 -28.46 -6.54
CA GLY A 494 -34.96 -28.42 -5.72
C GLY A 494 -36.19 -27.87 -6.44
N LEU A 495 -36.15 -27.79 -7.77
CA LEU A 495 -37.26 -27.32 -8.61
C LEU A 495 -38.10 -28.45 -9.22
N ASP A 496 -37.86 -29.70 -8.83
CA ASP A 496 -38.60 -30.89 -9.29
C ASP A 496 -40.12 -30.81 -9.11
N PRO A 497 -40.70 -30.17 -8.08
CA PRO A 497 -42.16 -30.06 -7.97
C PRO A 497 -42.78 -29.17 -9.07
N TYR A 498 -41.98 -28.29 -9.68
CA TYR A 498 -42.45 -27.28 -10.63
C TYR A 498 -42.20 -27.67 -12.08
N ALA A 499 -41.20 -28.53 -12.34
CA ALA A 499 -40.86 -28.99 -13.68
C ALA A 499 -42.03 -29.59 -14.49
N PRO A 500 -43.02 -30.29 -13.87
CA PRO A 500 -44.19 -30.82 -14.59
C PRO A 500 -45.23 -29.77 -15.01
N LEU A 501 -45.17 -28.53 -14.49
CA LEU A 501 -46.19 -27.52 -14.75
C LEU A 501 -46.23 -27.09 -16.24
N PRO A 502 -47.41 -26.70 -16.77
CA PRO A 502 -47.52 -26.17 -18.13
C PRO A 502 -46.63 -24.94 -18.35
N ARG A 503 -46.00 -24.82 -19.53
CA ARG A 503 -45.11 -23.68 -19.86
C ARG A 503 -45.78 -22.32 -19.66
N LYS A 504 -47.04 -22.20 -20.09
CA LYS A 504 -47.84 -20.98 -19.93
C LYS A 504 -47.97 -20.57 -18.46
N GLU A 505 -48.16 -21.54 -17.57
CA GLU A 505 -48.27 -21.30 -16.13
C GLU A 505 -46.93 -20.87 -15.53
N LEU A 506 -45.83 -21.55 -15.91
CA LEU A 506 -44.48 -21.16 -15.50
C LEU A 506 -44.13 -19.73 -15.95
N CYS A 507 -44.42 -19.37 -17.21
CA CYS A 507 -44.23 -18.01 -17.73
C CYS A 507 -45.00 -16.98 -16.92
N LEU A 508 -46.30 -17.21 -16.66
CA LEU A 508 -47.14 -16.30 -15.88
C LEU A 508 -46.60 -16.12 -14.46
N ARG A 509 -46.17 -17.20 -13.81
CA ARG A 509 -45.61 -17.17 -12.45
C ARG A 509 -44.31 -16.37 -12.40
N ILE A 510 -43.37 -16.64 -13.31
CA ILE A 510 -42.10 -15.90 -13.40
C ILE A 510 -42.35 -14.43 -13.69
N ASN A 511 -43.12 -14.11 -14.72
CA ASN A 511 -43.34 -12.73 -15.16
C ASN A 511 -44.12 -11.91 -14.12
N ARG A 512 -44.95 -12.55 -13.28
CA ARG A 512 -45.61 -11.89 -12.14
C ARG A 512 -44.59 -11.36 -11.14
N GLU A 513 -43.62 -12.17 -10.72
CA GLU A 513 -42.58 -11.74 -9.77
C GLU A 513 -41.61 -10.72 -10.39
N LEU A 514 -41.38 -10.81 -11.71
CA LEU A 514 -40.53 -9.88 -12.44
C LEU A 514 -41.21 -8.55 -12.77
N ALA A 515 -42.53 -8.42 -12.65
CA ALA A 515 -43.26 -7.21 -13.03
C ALA A 515 -42.79 -5.96 -12.27
N ALA A 516 -42.32 -6.15 -11.02
CA ALA A 516 -41.77 -5.10 -10.17
C ALA A 516 -40.26 -4.86 -10.38
N SER A 517 -39.58 -5.65 -11.22
CA SER A 517 -38.15 -5.46 -11.49
C SER A 517 -37.93 -4.24 -12.40
N PRO A 518 -36.95 -3.37 -12.10
CA PRO A 518 -36.57 -2.28 -13.00
C PRO A 518 -36.02 -2.78 -14.34
N HIS A 519 -35.64 -4.06 -14.43
CA HIS A 519 -35.10 -4.70 -15.64
C HIS A 519 -36.09 -5.63 -16.34
N LYS A 520 -37.40 -5.52 -16.04
CA LYS A 520 -38.44 -6.41 -16.59
C LYS A 520 -38.40 -6.57 -18.12
N ALA A 521 -38.08 -5.50 -18.85
CA ALA A 521 -37.99 -5.51 -20.31
C ALA A 521 -36.90 -6.46 -20.84
N HIS A 522 -35.85 -6.72 -20.05
CA HIS A 522 -34.80 -7.69 -20.38
C HIS A 522 -35.06 -9.08 -19.80
N LEU A 523 -35.96 -9.18 -18.81
CA LEU A 523 -36.19 -10.40 -18.03
C LEU A 523 -37.45 -11.17 -18.44
N GLU A 524 -38.36 -10.57 -19.21
CA GLU A 524 -39.59 -11.22 -19.68
C GLU A 524 -39.35 -12.62 -20.25
N VAL A 525 -40.10 -13.60 -19.74
CA VAL A 525 -39.97 -15.02 -20.11
C VAL A 525 -41.13 -15.43 -21.00
N THR A 526 -40.80 -15.98 -22.17
CA THR A 526 -41.75 -16.51 -23.14
C THR A 526 -41.82 -18.04 -23.09
N GLU A 527 -42.86 -18.64 -23.68
CA GLU A 527 -42.94 -20.09 -23.80
C GLU A 527 -41.80 -20.67 -24.65
N ASP A 528 -41.31 -19.91 -25.62
CA ASP A 528 -40.15 -20.26 -26.44
C ASP A 528 -38.86 -20.31 -25.62
N ASP A 529 -38.68 -19.42 -24.64
CA ASP A 529 -37.53 -19.48 -23.73
C ASP A 529 -37.51 -20.79 -22.94
N LEU A 530 -38.66 -21.21 -22.40
CA LEU A 530 -38.80 -22.48 -21.68
C LEU A 530 -38.62 -23.69 -22.61
N LYS A 531 -39.13 -23.61 -23.85
CA LYS A 531 -38.90 -24.63 -24.89
C LYS A 531 -37.41 -24.75 -25.22
N ASN A 532 -36.72 -23.62 -25.35
CA ASN A 532 -35.29 -23.58 -25.64
C ASN A 532 -34.44 -24.10 -24.47
N ALA A 533 -34.85 -23.82 -23.23
CA ALA A 533 -34.20 -24.32 -22.02
C ALA A 533 -34.27 -25.86 -21.86
N ARG A 534 -35.27 -26.51 -22.49
CA ARG A 534 -35.44 -27.97 -22.44
C ARG A 534 -34.58 -28.72 -23.48
N ARG A 535 -33.95 -28.02 -24.42
CA ARG A 535 -33.10 -28.67 -25.45
C ARG A 535 -31.94 -29.41 -24.78
N THR A 536 -31.65 -30.63 -25.22
CA THR A 536 -30.57 -31.48 -24.68
C THR A 536 -29.20 -30.82 -24.70
N ASN A 537 -28.89 -30.04 -25.75
CA ASN A 537 -27.61 -29.32 -25.87
C ASN A 537 -27.51 -28.05 -24.99
N SER A 538 -28.57 -27.68 -24.26
CA SER A 538 -28.60 -26.43 -23.49
C SER A 538 -28.19 -26.64 -22.03
N THR A 539 -26.90 -26.77 -21.76
CA THR A 539 -26.40 -27.02 -20.39
C THR A 539 -26.36 -25.75 -19.54
N TYR A 540 -26.43 -25.88 -18.22
CA TYR A 540 -25.99 -24.83 -17.29
C TYR A 540 -24.87 -25.40 -16.43
N THR A 541 -24.06 -24.52 -15.84
CA THR A 541 -22.94 -24.93 -14.99
C THR A 541 -23.14 -24.30 -13.63
N ALA A 542 -23.20 -25.13 -12.59
CA ALA A 542 -23.26 -24.64 -11.21
C ALA A 542 -22.00 -23.83 -10.85
N GLY A 543 -22.16 -22.91 -9.91
CA GLY A 543 -21.04 -22.15 -9.36
C GLY A 543 -20.40 -21.14 -10.30
N THR A 544 -20.99 -20.78 -11.46
CA THR A 544 -20.35 -19.88 -12.45
C THR A 544 -20.80 -18.44 -12.36
N ILE A 545 -21.98 -18.18 -11.81
CA ILE A 545 -22.60 -16.86 -11.92
C ILE A 545 -22.08 -15.94 -10.81
N PRO A 546 -21.49 -14.77 -11.13
CA PRO A 546 -21.11 -13.80 -10.11
C PRO A 546 -22.32 -13.34 -9.29
N ARG A 547 -22.18 -13.29 -7.96
CA ARG A 547 -23.23 -12.83 -7.01
C ARG A 547 -23.42 -11.31 -7.03
N ILE A 548 -23.65 -10.71 -8.19
CA ILE A 548 -23.91 -9.26 -8.29
C ILE A 548 -25.34 -8.94 -7.87
N ARG A 549 -25.60 -7.68 -7.46
CA ARG A 549 -26.93 -7.25 -6.97
C ARG A 549 -28.08 -7.59 -7.92
N LEU A 550 -27.86 -7.45 -9.23
CA LEU A 550 -28.87 -7.79 -10.24
C LEU A 550 -29.25 -9.27 -10.21
N VAL A 551 -28.27 -10.15 -9.99
CA VAL A 551 -28.49 -11.60 -9.89
C VAL A 551 -29.16 -11.95 -8.56
N GLU A 552 -28.75 -11.30 -7.47
CA GLU A 552 -29.34 -11.50 -6.15
C GLU A 552 -30.83 -11.11 -6.16
N ASP A 553 -31.20 -9.91 -6.64
CA ASP A 553 -32.61 -9.50 -6.79
C ASP A 553 -33.41 -10.47 -7.69
N PHE A 554 -32.79 -10.94 -8.79
CA PHE A 554 -33.44 -11.92 -9.66
C PHE A 554 -33.69 -13.26 -8.94
N PHE A 555 -32.71 -13.79 -8.22
CA PHE A 555 -32.85 -15.06 -7.51
C PHE A 555 -33.79 -14.97 -6.32
N GLU A 556 -33.78 -13.88 -5.54
CA GLU A 556 -34.75 -13.67 -4.46
C GLU A 556 -36.20 -13.70 -4.99
N ARG A 557 -36.45 -13.05 -6.13
CA ARG A 557 -37.76 -13.11 -6.81
C ARG A 557 -38.10 -14.50 -7.29
N MET A 558 -37.13 -15.25 -7.82
CA MET A 558 -37.36 -16.61 -8.30
C MET A 558 -37.55 -17.61 -7.15
N GLU A 559 -36.94 -17.41 -5.99
CA GLU A 559 -37.18 -18.22 -4.79
C GLU A 559 -38.54 -17.92 -4.18
N ALA A 560 -39.01 -16.66 -4.23
CA ALA A 560 -40.39 -16.31 -3.90
C ALA A 560 -41.40 -16.96 -4.88
N ALA A 561 -41.08 -16.95 -6.18
CA ALA A 561 -41.87 -17.64 -7.19
C ALA A 561 -41.85 -19.15 -6.97
N PHE A 562 -40.70 -19.76 -6.64
CA PHE A 562 -40.51 -21.21 -6.58
C PHE A 562 -39.84 -21.63 -5.25
N PRO A 563 -40.59 -21.64 -4.14
CA PRO A 563 -40.06 -22.03 -2.84
C PRO A 563 -39.41 -23.41 -2.86
N GLY A 564 -38.28 -23.57 -2.18
CA GLY A 564 -37.50 -24.82 -2.15
C GLY A 564 -36.39 -24.91 -3.20
N GLY A 565 -36.34 -23.97 -4.16
CA GLY A 565 -35.21 -23.86 -5.09
C GLY A 565 -33.92 -23.41 -4.40
N THR A 566 -32.81 -24.11 -4.63
CA THR A 566 -31.46 -23.75 -4.13
C THR A 566 -30.67 -22.99 -5.20
N LEU A 567 -31.14 -21.80 -5.60
CA LEU A 567 -30.60 -21.06 -6.75
C LEU A 567 -29.19 -20.52 -6.53
N GLU A 568 -28.84 -20.28 -5.26
CA GLU A 568 -27.48 -19.93 -4.82
C GLU A 568 -26.39 -20.89 -5.32
N LYS A 569 -26.72 -22.17 -5.64
CA LYS A 569 -25.79 -23.14 -6.21
C LYS A 569 -25.36 -22.80 -7.64
N LEU A 570 -26.13 -21.96 -8.35
CA LEU A 570 -25.73 -21.42 -9.65
C LEU A 570 -24.63 -20.35 -9.52
N CYS A 571 -24.58 -19.68 -8.38
CA CYS A 571 -23.63 -18.61 -8.13
C CYS A 571 -22.27 -19.14 -7.70
N VAL A 572 -21.20 -18.41 -8.07
CA VAL A 572 -19.86 -18.62 -7.53
C VAL A 572 -19.97 -18.75 -6.00
N PRO A 573 -19.40 -19.81 -5.39
CA PRO A 573 -19.43 -19.98 -3.95
C PRO A 573 -18.87 -18.74 -3.26
N LEU A 574 -19.48 -18.37 -2.14
CA LEU A 574 -18.83 -17.42 -1.26
C LEU A 574 -17.53 -18.08 -0.80
N GLU A 575 -16.40 -17.44 -1.05
CA GLU A 575 -15.16 -17.85 -0.41
C GLU A 575 -15.40 -17.66 1.09
N GLU A 576 -15.45 -18.75 1.85
CA GLU A 576 -15.22 -18.66 3.29
C GLU A 576 -13.88 -17.94 3.45
N GLN A 577 -13.88 -16.82 4.16
CA GLN A 577 -12.66 -16.09 4.48
C GLN A 577 -11.86 -16.89 5.52
N GLY A 578 -11.26 -17.98 5.07
CA GLY A 578 -10.49 -18.94 5.85
C GLY A 578 -10.38 -20.26 5.06
N GLU A 579 -9.15 -20.74 4.90
CA GLU A 579 -8.81 -22.08 4.38
C GLU A 579 -9.04 -22.33 2.87
N LYS A 580 -8.09 -21.84 2.06
CA LYS A 580 -7.56 -22.70 0.98
C LYS A 580 -6.05 -22.79 1.10
N GLY A 581 -5.61 -24.02 1.38
CA GLY A 581 -4.21 -24.41 1.42
C GLY A 581 -3.48 -24.09 0.12
N ASN A 582 -2.19 -23.84 0.29
CA ASN A 582 -1.15 -23.66 -0.71
C ASN A 582 -1.44 -24.41 -2.02
N LYS A 583 -1.97 -23.68 -3.02
CA LYS A 583 -1.61 -23.96 -4.40
C LYS A 583 -0.43 -23.08 -4.74
N THR A 584 0.75 -23.66 -4.59
CA THR A 584 2.03 -23.14 -5.07
C THR A 584 1.85 -22.71 -6.53
N SER A 585 1.63 -21.42 -6.73
CA SER A 585 1.72 -20.81 -8.03
C SER A 585 3.19 -20.53 -8.23
N LEU A 586 3.88 -21.39 -8.99
CA LEU A 586 5.22 -21.13 -9.49
C LEU A 586 5.18 -19.83 -10.30
N ILE A 587 5.49 -18.71 -9.62
CA ILE A 587 5.73 -17.44 -10.27
C ILE A 587 7.14 -17.51 -10.86
N TYR A 588 7.20 -17.64 -12.18
CA TYR A 588 8.40 -17.46 -12.98
C TYR A 588 9.05 -16.11 -12.64
N LEU A 589 10.11 -16.14 -11.84
CA LEU A 589 11.06 -15.04 -11.71
C LEU A 589 12.16 -15.23 -12.77
N GLY A 590 12.29 -14.25 -13.66
CA GLY A 590 13.53 -14.01 -14.40
C GLY A 590 13.68 -14.69 -15.77
N LYS A 591 13.45 -13.93 -16.85
CA LYS A 591 14.29 -14.09 -18.05
C LYS A 591 15.61 -13.36 -17.81
N THR A 592 16.58 -14.06 -17.26
CA THR A 592 18.00 -13.82 -17.55
C THR A 592 18.67 -15.18 -17.47
N ALA A 593 18.69 -15.90 -18.60
CA ALA A 593 19.45 -17.13 -18.73
C ALA A 593 20.93 -16.75 -18.70
N VAL A 594 21.60 -17.02 -17.58
CA VAL A 594 23.06 -17.12 -17.54
C VAL A 594 23.37 -18.59 -17.80
N LEU A 595 23.74 -18.89 -19.05
CA LEU A 595 24.31 -20.18 -19.43
C LEU A 595 25.63 -20.36 -18.69
N PHE A 596 25.63 -21.23 -17.68
CA PHE A 596 26.87 -21.82 -17.17
C PHE A 596 27.22 -23.01 -18.06
N CYS A 597 28.15 -22.81 -19.00
CA CYS A 597 28.96 -23.91 -19.50
C CYS A 597 30.06 -24.18 -18.46
N ARG A 598 30.15 -25.42 -17.98
CA ARG A 598 31.34 -25.98 -17.33
C ARG A 598 31.96 -27.00 -18.28
N PRO A 599 33.29 -27.20 -18.18
CA PRO A 599 34.18 -27.50 -19.31
C PRO A 599 33.86 -28.76 -20.10
#